data_AF-A0AAN4VYZ2-F1
#
_entry.id   AF-A0AAN4VYZ2-F1
#
_cell.length_a   1.000
_cell.length_b   1.000
_cell.length_c   1.000
_cell.angle_alpha   90.00
_cell.angle_beta   90.00
_cell.angle_gamma   90.00
#
_symmetry.space_group_name_H-M   'P 1'
#
loop_
_entity.id
_entity.type
_entity.pdbx_description
1 polymer ?
#
loop_
_entity_poly.entity_id
_entity_poly.type
_entity_poly.pdbx_seq_one_letter_code
_entity_poly.pdbx_strand_id
1 'polypeptide(L)'
;MGGWEFMSLVLMSGLAVIAFFILLLINRANEEKARYFEKLMRETGRFTLAVGLLGQVIGLYQAMTFIEAHGAVAMQTLAAGLRVSSHPTLLGLFFFVLSLLFAVFFQASRKPQLGSA
;
A
#
# COMPACT_ATOMS: atom_id res chain seq x y z
N MET A 1 16.52 12.34 5.51
CA MET A 1 16.35 10.97 6.05
C MET A 1 14.86 10.76 6.24
N GLY A 2 14.20 10.26 5.19
CA GLY A 2 12.74 10.07 5.18
C GLY A 2 12.33 8.88 4.31
N GLY A 3 13.11 8.58 3.27
CA GLY A 3 12.82 7.46 2.37
C GLY A 3 12.83 6.09 3.05
N TRP A 4 13.72 5.84 4.02
CA TRP A 4 13.84 4.53 4.66
C TRP A 4 12.66 4.26 5.61
N GLU A 5 12.26 5.28 6.34
CA GLU A 5 11.20 5.27 7.33
C GLU A 5 9.85 4.96 6.64
N PHE A 6 9.51 5.69 5.58
CA PHE A 6 8.29 5.41 4.80
C PHE A 6 8.34 4.06 4.09
N MET A 7 9.48 3.65 3.57
CA MET A 7 9.61 2.36 2.90
C MET A 7 9.38 1.20 3.88
N SER A 8 9.90 1.28 5.10
CA SER A 8 9.68 0.26 6.13
C SER A 8 8.20 0.14 6.52
N LEU A 9 7.48 1.27 6.68
CA LEU A 9 6.05 1.29 6.98
C LEU A 9 5.21 0.71 5.83
N VAL A 10 5.54 1.03 4.58
CA VAL A 10 4.89 0.46 3.40
C VAL A 10 5.08 -1.06 3.36
N LEU A 11 6.30 -1.55 3.61
CA LEU A 11 6.58 -2.99 3.64
C LEU A 11 5.85 -3.69 4.80
N MET A 12 5.87 -3.12 6.00
CA MET A 12 5.19 -3.70 7.16
C MET A 12 3.67 -3.80 6.94
N SER A 13 3.06 -2.74 6.44
CA SER A 13 1.62 -2.72 6.13
C SER A 13 1.28 -3.60 4.93
N GLY A 14 2.15 -3.68 3.92
CA GLY A 14 2.02 -4.61 2.79
C GLY A 14 2.08 -6.09 3.22
N LEU A 15 3.00 -6.44 4.12
CA LEU A 15 3.04 -7.78 4.72
C LEU A 15 1.77 -8.07 5.54
N ALA A 16 1.21 -7.07 6.23
CA ALA A 16 -0.06 -7.21 6.92
C ALA A 16 -1.23 -7.49 5.94
N VAL A 17 -1.26 -6.89 4.74
CA VAL A 17 -2.23 -7.26 3.68
C VAL A 17 -2.15 -8.75 3.36
N ILE A 18 -0.94 -9.28 3.16
CA ILE A 18 -0.73 -10.70 2.88
C ILE A 18 -1.19 -11.56 4.06
N ALA A 19 -0.81 -11.19 5.29
CA ALA A 19 -1.19 -11.92 6.50
C ALA A 19 -2.72 -11.96 6.68
N PHE A 20 -3.42 -10.83 6.48
CA PHE A 20 -4.88 -10.80 6.56
C PHE A 20 -5.55 -11.59 5.45
N PHE A 21 -4.96 -11.65 4.25
CA PHE A 21 -5.45 -12.54 3.20
C PHE A 21 -5.30 -14.02 3.56
N ILE A 22 -4.17 -14.43 4.16
CA ILE A 22 -4.00 -15.81 4.64
C ILE A 22 -5.03 -16.13 5.73
N LEU A 23 -5.21 -15.22 6.70
CA LEU A 23 -6.21 -15.37 7.77
C LEU A 23 -7.64 -15.43 7.23
N LEU A 24 -7.95 -14.65 6.19
CA LEU A 24 -9.21 -14.72 5.45
C LEU A 24 -9.44 -16.12 4.86
N LEU A 25 -8.43 -16.70 4.21
CA LEU A 25 -8.53 -18.04 3.61
C LEU A 25 -8.69 -19.14 4.67
N ILE A 26 -7.96 -19.06 5.78
CA ILE A 26 -8.08 -20.00 6.91
C ILE A 26 -9.49 -19.94 7.51
N ASN A 27 -10.03 -18.73 7.68
CA ASN A 27 -11.34 -18.52 8.31
C ASN A 27 -12.51 -18.51 7.30
N ARG A 28 -12.31 -18.92 6.04
CA ARG A 28 -13.33 -18.84 4.98
C ARG A 28 -14.66 -19.56 5.28
N ALA A 29 -14.64 -20.55 6.18
CA ALA A 29 -15.83 -21.30 6.60
C ALA A 29 -16.66 -20.54 7.66
N ASN A 30 -16.06 -19.61 8.40
CA ASN A 30 -16.75 -18.76 9.37
C ASN A 30 -17.00 -17.39 8.74
N GLU A 31 -18.23 -17.13 8.32
CA GLU A 31 -18.56 -15.93 7.57
C GLU A 31 -18.26 -14.63 8.32
N GLU A 32 -18.46 -14.59 9.64
CA GLU A 32 -18.22 -13.39 10.44
C GLU A 32 -16.72 -13.06 10.47
N LYS A 33 -15.87 -14.05 10.77
CA LYS A 33 -14.41 -13.89 10.76
C LYS A 33 -13.88 -13.58 9.37
N ALA A 34 -14.41 -14.23 8.33
CA ALA A 34 -14.03 -13.97 6.95
C ALA A 34 -14.33 -12.52 6.56
N ARG A 35 -15.55 -12.01 6.83
CA ARG A 35 -15.90 -10.61 6.57
C ARG A 35 -14.99 -9.64 7.35
N TYR A 36 -14.65 -9.96 8.59
CA TYR A 36 -13.75 -9.15 9.40
C TYR A 36 -12.34 -9.05 8.76
N PHE A 37 -11.72 -10.18 8.42
CA PHE A 37 -10.39 -10.18 7.80
C PHE A 37 -10.38 -9.59 6.38
N GLU A 38 -11.46 -9.79 5.60
CA GLU A 38 -11.60 -9.14 4.30
C GLU A 38 -11.62 -7.61 4.44
N LYS A 39 -12.38 -7.08 5.40
CA LYS A 39 -12.42 -5.65 5.69
C LYS A 39 -11.04 -5.13 6.12
N LEU A 40 -10.38 -5.84 7.04
CA LEU A 40 -9.08 -5.44 7.56
C LEU A 40 -8.00 -5.43 6.47
N MET A 41 -7.98 -6.44 5.61
CA MET A 41 -7.12 -6.52 4.43
C MET A 41 -7.34 -5.32 3.48
N ARG A 42 -8.60 -5.00 3.15
CA ARG A 42 -8.93 -3.89 2.24
C ARG A 42 -8.55 -2.53 2.81
N GLU A 43 -8.86 -2.27 4.08
CA GLU A 43 -8.50 -1.00 4.73
C GLU A 43 -6.98 -0.87 4.87
N THR A 44 -6.28 -1.96 5.17
CA THR A 44 -4.82 -1.97 5.25
C THR A 44 -4.20 -1.71 3.88
N GLY A 45 -4.73 -2.29 2.79
CA GLY A 45 -4.28 -1.99 1.43
C GLY A 45 -4.41 -0.50 1.09
N ARG A 46 -5.53 0.15 1.44
CA ARG A 46 -5.71 1.60 1.25
C ARG A 46 -4.73 2.41 2.10
N PHE A 47 -4.53 2.00 3.36
CA PHE A 47 -3.56 2.61 4.26
C PHE A 47 -2.13 2.53 3.70
N THR A 48 -1.72 1.36 3.18
CA THR A 48 -0.40 1.14 2.57
C THR A 48 -0.16 2.08 1.39
N LEU A 49 -1.15 2.30 0.52
CA LEU A 49 -1.08 3.30 -0.54
C LEU A 49 -1.00 4.73 0.02
N ALA A 50 -1.84 5.08 0.99
CA ALA A 50 -1.85 6.42 1.59
C ALA A 50 -0.49 6.78 2.21
N VAL A 51 0.14 5.83 2.93
CA VAL A 51 1.49 6.00 3.49
C VAL A 51 2.53 6.13 2.38
N GLY A 52 2.43 5.32 1.32
CA GLY A 52 3.33 5.41 0.17
C GLY A 52 3.28 6.78 -0.52
N LEU A 53 2.08 7.34 -0.71
CA LEU A 53 1.86 8.68 -1.27
C LEU A 53 2.39 9.77 -0.34
N LEU A 54 2.11 9.65 0.97
CA LEU A 54 2.62 10.58 1.97
C LEU A 54 4.15 10.62 1.98
N GLY A 55 4.81 9.45 1.88
CA GLY A 55 6.25 9.36 1.78
C GLY A 55 6.83 10.05 0.53
N GLN A 56 6.16 9.95 -0.62
CA GLN A 56 6.55 10.67 -1.83
C GLN A 56 6.42 12.18 -1.67
N VAL A 57 5.29 12.66 -1.12
CA VAL A 57 5.08 14.11 -0.91
C VAL A 57 6.16 14.69 0.00
N ILE A 58 6.49 13.99 1.09
CA ILE A 58 7.56 14.41 2.00
C ILE A 58 8.93 14.34 1.31
N GLY A 59 9.20 13.31 0.50
CA GLY A 59 10.44 13.19 -0.27
C GLY A 59 10.62 14.34 -1.29
N LEU A 60 9.54 14.74 -1.98
CA LEU A 60 9.56 15.89 -2.88
C LEU A 60 9.77 17.19 -2.13
N TYR A 61 9.09 17.38 -1.00
CA TYR A 61 9.29 18.55 -0.16
C TYR A 61 10.76 18.69 0.27
N GLN A 62 11.36 17.60 0.75
CA GLN A 62 12.79 17.57 1.10
C GLN A 62 13.68 17.90 -0.11
N ALA A 63 13.38 17.35 -1.29
CA ALA A 63 14.13 17.66 -2.51
C ALA A 63 14.04 19.15 -2.88
N MET A 64 12.85 19.76 -2.78
CA MET A 64 12.66 21.19 -3.07
C MET A 64 13.41 22.08 -2.07
N THR A 65 13.33 21.79 -0.76
CA THR A 65 14.08 22.54 0.26
C THR A 65 15.60 22.45 0.07
N PHE A 66 16.09 21.30 -0.43
CA PHE A 66 17.51 21.14 -0.73
C PHE A 66 17.96 22.03 -1.90
N ILE A 67 17.14 22.11 -2.96
CA ILE A 67 17.37 23.00 -4.12
C ILE A 67 17.38 24.46 -3.67
N GLU A 68 16.41 24.87 -2.86
CA GLU A 68 16.30 26.25 -2.36
C GLU A 68 17.56 26.67 -1.58
N ALA A 69 18.10 25.79 -0.74
CA ALA A 69 19.27 26.08 0.08
C ALA A 69 20.62 26.06 -0.68
N HIS A 70 20.73 25.29 -1.77
CA HIS A 70 22.01 25.08 -2.47
C HIS A 70 22.05 25.67 -3.89
N GLY A 71 20.96 26.28 -4.35
CA GLY A 71 20.86 26.85 -5.68
C GLY A 71 20.79 25.78 -6.77
N ALA A 72 21.59 25.92 -7.83
CA ALA A 72 21.55 25.00 -8.97
C ALA A 72 22.04 23.60 -8.56
N VAL A 73 21.15 22.61 -8.64
CA VAL A 73 21.48 21.20 -8.41
C VAL A 73 21.62 20.50 -9.76
N ALA A 74 22.64 19.64 -9.90
CA ALA A 74 22.80 18.81 -11.09
C ALA A 74 21.54 17.97 -11.37
N MET A 75 21.14 17.88 -12.64
CA MET A 75 19.95 17.13 -13.07
C MET A 75 19.99 15.66 -12.61
N GLN A 76 21.18 15.05 -12.57
CA GLN A 76 21.33 13.68 -12.07
C GLN A 76 20.90 13.53 -10.60
N THR A 77 21.19 14.52 -9.74
CA THR A 77 20.83 14.48 -8.31
C THR A 77 19.32 14.61 -8.12
N LEU A 78 18.67 15.49 -8.89
CA LEU A 78 17.21 15.65 -8.88
C LEU A 78 16.51 14.36 -9.34
N ALA A 79 17.00 13.76 -10.42
CA ALA A 79 16.47 12.50 -10.93
C ALA A 79 16.64 11.36 -9.91
N ALA A 80 17.78 11.31 -9.21
CA ALA A 80 18.01 10.34 -8.14
C ALA A 80 17.05 10.53 -6.96
N GLY A 81 16.85 11.77 -6.49
CA GLY A 81 15.92 12.08 -5.41
C GLY A 81 14.47 11.75 -5.77
N LEU A 82 14.06 12.06 -7.00
CA LEU A 82 12.73 11.70 -7.50
C LEU A 82 12.57 10.18 -7.54
N ARG A 83 13.54 9.45 -8.09
CA ARG A 83 13.51 7.98 -8.15
C ARG A 83 13.37 7.35 -6.76
N VAL A 84 14.15 7.80 -5.78
CA VAL A 84 14.13 7.24 -4.42
C VAL A 84 12.79 7.55 -3.72
N SER A 85 12.29 8.78 -3.85
CA SER A 85 11.00 9.17 -3.25
C SER A 85 9.80 8.40 -3.83
N SER A 86 9.91 7.89 -5.07
CA SER A 86 8.86 7.10 -5.73
C SER A 86 8.78 5.64 -5.34
N HIS A 87 9.82 5.08 -4.71
CA HIS A 87 9.79 3.69 -4.28
C HIS A 87 8.65 3.39 -3.29
N PRO A 88 8.46 4.16 -2.20
CA PRO A 88 7.34 3.96 -1.27
C PRO A 88 5.97 4.01 -1.95
N THR A 89 5.73 4.95 -2.88
CA THR A 89 4.46 5.04 -3.59
C THR A 89 4.23 3.84 -4.51
N LEU A 90 5.24 3.43 -5.28
CA LEU A 90 5.13 2.29 -6.20
C LEU A 90 4.81 0.99 -5.45
N LEU A 91 5.52 0.74 -4.35
CA LEU A 91 5.25 -0.42 -3.49
C LEU A 91 3.88 -0.29 -2.78
N GLY A 92 3.54 0.91 -2.32
CA GLY A 92 2.25 1.17 -1.69
C GLY A 92 1.07 0.87 -2.61
N LEU A 93 1.18 1.35 -3.87
CA LEU A 93 0.21 1.09 -4.92
C LEU A 93 0.15 -0.39 -5.30
N PHE A 94 1.29 -1.06 -5.38
CA PHE A 94 1.35 -2.50 -5.63
C PHE A 94 0.55 -3.29 -4.59
N PHE A 95 0.77 -3.06 -3.29
CA PHE A 95 0.03 -3.76 -2.23
C PHE A 95 -1.45 -3.39 -2.19
N PHE A 96 -1.80 -2.14 -2.51
CA PHE A 96 -3.20 -1.75 -2.65
C PHE A 96 -3.89 -2.49 -3.78
N VAL A 97 -3.31 -2.52 -4.97
CA VAL A 97 -3.83 -3.27 -6.13
C VAL A 97 -3.92 -4.76 -5.79
N LEU A 98 -2.91 -5.31 -5.13
CA LEU A 98 -2.92 -6.71 -4.68
C LEU A 98 -4.08 -6.98 -3.71
N SER A 99 -4.37 -6.08 -2.77
CA SER A 99 -5.52 -6.20 -1.87
C SER A 99 -6.86 -6.18 -2.62
N LEU A 100 -6.98 -5.39 -3.69
CA LEU A 100 -8.16 -5.38 -4.54
C LEU A 100 -8.31 -6.70 -5.29
N LEU A 101 -7.23 -7.22 -5.87
CA LEU A 101 -7.22 -8.50 -6.57
C LEU A 101 -7.63 -9.64 -5.64
N PHE A 102 -7.08 -9.69 -4.43
CA PHE A 102 -7.45 -10.68 -3.41
C PHE A 102 -8.94 -10.60 -3.05
N ALA A 103 -9.46 -9.39 -2.89
CA ALA A 103 -10.86 -9.21 -2.56
C ALA A 103 -11.80 -9.60 -3.70
N VAL A 104 -11.44 -9.29 -4.96
CA VAL A 104 -12.19 -9.73 -6.14
C VAL A 104 -12.16 -11.25 -6.26
N PHE A 105 -10.99 -11.87 -6.10
CA PHE A 105 -10.83 -13.33 -6.13
C PHE A 105 -11.67 -14.02 -5.06
N PHE A 106 -11.64 -13.51 -3.82
CA PHE A 106 -12.42 -14.07 -2.72
C PHE A 106 -13.93 -13.95 -2.96
N GLN A 107 -14.41 -12.80 -3.43
CA GLN A 107 -15.82 -12.60 -3.77
C GLN A 107 -16.27 -13.49 -4.94
N ALA A 108 -15.46 -13.63 -5.99
CA ALA A 108 -15.75 -14.51 -7.12
C ALA A 108 -15.83 -15.99 -6.71
N SER A 109 -15.05 -16.39 -5.69
CA SER A 109 -15.06 -17.76 -5.16
C SER A 109 -16.28 -18.06 -4.27
N ARG A 110 -16.95 -17.04 -3.74
CA ARG A 110 -18.22 -17.21 -3.02
C ARG A 110 -19.35 -17.29 -4.06
N LYS A 111 -20.05 -18.42 -4.10
CA LYS A 111 -21.29 -18.52 -4.90
C LYS A 111 -22.22 -17.37 -4.48
N PRO A 112 -22.76 -16.58 -5.42
CA PRO A 112 -23.76 -15.60 -5.09
C PRO A 112 -24.95 -16.34 -4.48
N GLN A 113 -25.31 -15.99 -3.24
CA GLN A 113 -26.60 -16.39 -2.67
C GLN A 113 -27.67 -15.61 -3.44
N LEU A 114 -28.00 -16.04 -4.67
CA LEU A 114 -29.23 -15.61 -5.32
C LEU A 114 -30.37 -16.12 -4.45
N GLY A 115 -31.15 -15.18 -3.95
CA GLY A 115 -32.07 -15.37 -2.84
C GLY A 115 -33.01 -16.56 -3.00
N SER A 116 -33.14 -17.32 -1.93
CA SER A 116 -34.41 -17.90 -1.56
C SER A 116 -35.35 -16.75 -1.18
N ALA A 117 -36.06 -16.22 -2.18
CA ALA A 117 -37.25 -15.42 -1.99
C ALA A 117 -38.45 -16.24 -2.47
#